data_AF-A0A2Y8K1R0-F1
#
_entry.id   AF-A0A2Y8K1R0-F1
#
_cell.length_a   1.000
_cell.length_b   1.000
_cell.length_c   1.000
_cell.angle_alpha   90.00
_cell.angle_beta   90.00
_cell.angle_gamma   90.00
#
_symmetry.space_group_name_H-M   'P 1'
#
loop_
_entity.id
_entity.type
_entity.pdbx_description
1 polymer ?
#
loop_
_entity_poly.entity_id
_entity_poly.type
_entity_poly.pdbx_seq_one_letter_code
_entity_poly.pdbx_strand_id
1 'polypeptide(L)'
;MVATAEVKATWSLPPVSWIGGSPFVTAGVFYDHGNGQQNRDNESVRGVRLTDKNNVTLAGGGLYVTVGDPGSYAVTATWAHATSGKEPISGIRDDDRIWLSAVKTF
;
A
#
# COMPACT_ATOMS: atom_id res chain seq x y z
N MET A 1 16.60 1.17 -1.01
CA MET A 1 16.11 -0.20 -1.29
C MET A 1 14.64 -0.25 -0.91
N VAL A 2 13.81 -0.88 -1.72
CA VAL A 2 12.38 -1.08 -1.43
C VAL A 2 12.08 -2.57 -1.61
N ALA A 3 11.32 -3.16 -0.70
CA ALA A 3 10.90 -4.55 -0.74
C ALA A 3 9.45 -4.66 -0.27
N THR A 4 8.71 -5.56 -0.91
CA THR A 4 7.31 -5.88 -0.57
C THR A 4 7.16 -7.38 -0.45
N ALA A 5 6.47 -7.84 0.58
CA ALA A 5 6.03 -9.21 0.73
C ALA A 5 4.50 -9.26 0.79
N GLU A 6 3.88 -10.18 0.05
CA GLU A 6 2.43 -10.34 -0.01
C GLU A 6 2.07 -11.83 0.08
N VAL A 7 1.06 -12.15 0.89
CA VAL A 7 0.41 -13.46 0.89
C VAL A 7 -1.07 -13.24 0.68
N LYS A 8 -1.65 -13.94 -0.31
CA LYS A 8 -3.06 -13.83 -0.64
C LYS A 8 -3.68 -15.17 -1.03
N ALA A 9 -4.99 -15.23 -0.86
CA ALA A 9 -5.82 -16.34 -1.30
C ALA A 9 -7.04 -15.79 -2.05
N THR A 10 -7.42 -16.51 -3.11
CA THR A 10 -8.55 -16.16 -3.97
C THR A 10 -9.49 -17.35 -4.07
N TRP A 11 -10.79 -17.08 -3.96
CA TRP A 11 -11.86 -18.06 -4.06
C TRP A 11 -12.88 -17.62 -5.09
N SER A 12 -13.32 -18.54 -5.93
CA SER A 12 -14.49 -18.33 -6.78
C SER A 12 -15.75 -18.38 -5.92
N LEU A 13 -16.70 -17.50 -6.22
CA LEU A 13 -18.01 -17.49 -5.61
C LEU A 13 -19.02 -18.10 -6.59
N PRO A 14 -20.10 -18.73 -6.10
CA PRO A 14 -21.20 -19.12 -6.96
C PRO A 14 -21.79 -17.88 -7.66
N PRO A 15 -22.12 -17.97 -8.97
CA PRO A 15 -22.77 -16.88 -9.66
C PRO A 15 -24.17 -16.65 -9.06
N VAL A 16 -24.46 -15.39 -8.74
CA VAL A 16 -25.83 -14.93 -8.45
C VAL A 16 -26.12 -13.69 -9.27
N SER A 17 -27.39 -13.50 -9.64
CA SER A 17 -27.83 -12.57 -10.69
C SER A 17 -27.37 -11.12 -10.54
N TRP A 18 -26.99 -10.69 -9.34
CA TRP A 18 -26.58 -9.33 -9.03
C TRP A 18 -25.06 -9.13 -8.86
N ILE A 19 -24.26 -10.21 -8.78
CA ILE A 19 -22.78 -10.13 -8.63
C ILE A 19 -22.00 -10.62 -9.85
N GLY A 20 -22.68 -10.99 -10.94
CA GLY A 20 -22.04 -11.38 -12.19
C GLY A 20 -21.93 -12.89 -12.40
N GLY A 21 -21.29 -13.27 -13.51
CA GLY A 21 -21.27 -14.64 -14.02
C GLY A 21 -20.12 -15.49 -13.47
N SER A 22 -19.06 -14.88 -12.97
CA SER A 22 -17.89 -15.57 -12.40
C SER A 22 -17.29 -14.76 -11.24
N PRO A 23 -18.09 -14.44 -10.20
CA PRO A 23 -17.63 -13.63 -9.09
C PRO A 23 -16.49 -14.31 -8.32
N PHE A 24 -15.63 -13.51 -7.71
CA PHE A 24 -14.55 -13.97 -6.85
C PHE A 24 -14.40 -13.09 -5.61
N VAL A 25 -13.75 -13.65 -4.60
CA VAL A 25 -13.21 -12.91 -3.46
C VAL A 25 -11.72 -13.21 -3.31
N THR A 26 -10.92 -12.18 -3.07
CA THR A 26 -9.49 -12.30 -2.72
C THR A 26 -9.27 -11.64 -1.38
N ALA A 27 -8.55 -12.29 -0.47
CA ALA A 27 -8.07 -11.68 0.75
C ALA A 27 -6.55 -11.81 0.81
N GLY A 28 -5.88 -10.78 1.29
CA GLY A 28 -4.42 -10.78 1.39
C GLY A 28 -3.90 -9.91 2.51
N VAL A 29 -2.66 -10.18 2.88
CA VAL A 29 -1.84 -9.37 3.79
C VAL A 29 -0.56 -8.99 3.08
N PHE A 30 -0.04 -7.81 3.39
CA PHE A 30 1.20 -7.32 2.81
C PHE A 30 2.07 -6.62 3.84
N TYR A 31 3.36 -6.55 3.54
CA TYR A 31 4.34 -5.79 4.30
C TYR A 31 5.32 -5.12 3.33
N ASP A 32 5.49 -3.81 3.48
CA ASP A 32 6.37 -2.97 2.70
C ASP A 32 7.49 -2.42 3.58
N HIS A 33 8.72 -2.48 3.06
CA HIS A 33 9.90 -1.91 3.69
C HIS A 33 10.71 -1.09 2.69
N GLY A 34 11.03 0.15 3.06
CA GLY A 34 11.76 1.10 2.25
C GLY A 34 12.86 1.79 3.07
N ASN A 35 14.07 1.86 2.51
CA ASN A 35 15.15 2.68 3.01
C ASN A 35 15.53 3.71 1.94
N GLY A 36 15.61 4.98 2.33
CA GLY A 36 15.91 6.07 1.44
C GLY A 36 16.44 7.32 2.16
N GLN A 37 16.56 8.39 1.39
CA GLN A 37 17.01 9.67 1.90
C GLN A 37 15.89 10.70 1.75
N GLN A 38 15.67 11.54 2.76
CA GLN A 38 14.62 12.57 2.73
C GLN A 38 14.91 13.63 1.66
N ASN A 39 16.15 14.09 1.58
CA ASN A 39 16.64 15.00 0.56
C ASN A 39 17.52 14.23 -0.42
N ARG A 40 17.07 14.08 -1.67
CA ARG A 40 17.88 13.43 -2.71
C ARG A 40 19.17 14.20 -3.01
N ASP A 41 19.13 15.52 -2.88
CA ASP A 41 20.25 16.44 -3.13
C ASP A 41 20.81 17.00 -1.80
N ASN A 42 21.24 16.11 -0.92
CA ASN A 42 21.83 16.49 0.36
C ASN A 42 23.31 16.90 0.23
N GLU A 43 23.64 17.56 -0.87
CA GLU A 43 24.97 18.07 -1.20
C GLU A 43 24.82 19.48 -1.75
N SER A 44 25.70 20.39 -1.31
CA SER A 44 25.78 21.72 -1.90
C SER A 44 26.33 21.64 -3.33
N VAL A 45 26.22 22.75 -4.08
CA VAL A 45 26.87 22.90 -5.41
C VAL A 45 28.38 22.63 -5.36
N ARG A 46 29.01 22.64 -4.18
CA ARG A 46 30.43 22.33 -3.94
C ARG A 46 30.67 20.91 -3.38
N GLY A 47 29.68 20.03 -3.39
CA GLY A 47 29.78 18.64 -2.91
C GLY A 47 29.85 18.49 -1.38
N VAL A 48 29.51 19.54 -0.62
CA VAL A 48 29.50 19.48 0.86
C VAL A 48 28.15 18.97 1.33
N ARG A 49 28.17 17.90 2.14
CA ARG A 49 26.96 17.31 2.72
C ARG A 49 26.22 18.32 3.60
N LEU A 50 24.94 18.56 3.32
CA LEU A 50 24.15 19.62 3.97
C LEU A 50 23.57 19.20 5.33
N THR A 51 23.28 17.91 5.54
CA THR A 51 22.88 17.35 6.84
C THR A 51 23.37 15.92 7.07
N ASP A 52 23.76 15.62 8.30
CA ASP A 52 24.29 14.31 8.70
C ASP A 52 23.20 13.25 8.92
N LYS A 53 21.92 13.63 9.04
CA LYS A 53 20.81 12.73 9.43
C LYS A 53 19.69 12.65 8.39
N ASN A 54 20.05 12.35 7.14
CA ASN A 54 19.10 12.32 6.01
C ASN A 54 18.47 10.94 5.74
N ASN A 55 18.83 9.89 6.47
CA ASN A 55 18.36 8.53 6.20
C ASN A 55 16.98 8.27 6.83
N VAL A 56 16.01 7.94 5.99
CA VAL A 56 14.64 7.60 6.37
C VAL A 56 14.41 6.11 6.07
N THR A 57 13.88 5.43 7.07
CA THR A 57 13.37 4.06 6.93
C THR A 57 11.88 4.14 7.09
N LEU A 58 11.15 3.69 6.07
CA LEU A 58 9.70 3.55 6.07
C LEU A 58 9.36 2.07 6.06
N ALA A 59 8.46 1.66 6.94
CA ALA A 59 7.97 0.29 6.97
C ALA A 59 6.51 0.29 7.41
N GLY A 60 5.73 -0.64 6.87
CA GLY A 60 4.32 -0.74 7.18
C GLY A 60 3.73 -2.01 6.59
N GLY A 61 2.57 -2.40 7.06
CA GLY A 61 1.88 -3.56 6.54
C GLY A 61 0.39 -3.38 6.62
N GLY A 62 -0.35 -4.28 6.00
CA GLY A 62 -1.80 -4.14 5.94
C GLY A 62 -2.48 -5.41 5.48
N LEU A 63 -3.80 -5.32 5.39
CA LEU A 63 -4.66 -6.35 4.85
C LEU A 63 -5.65 -5.73 3.88
N TYR A 64 -6.08 -6.54 2.92
CA TYR A 64 -7.10 -6.12 1.97
C TYR A 64 -8.05 -7.27 1.64
N VAL A 65 -9.26 -6.90 1.25
CA VAL A 65 -10.25 -7.81 0.68
C VAL A 65 -10.75 -7.20 -0.62
N THR A 66 -10.77 -8.00 -1.68
CA THR A 66 -11.32 -7.64 -2.99
C THR A 66 -12.48 -8.56 -3.33
N VAL A 67 -13.59 -8.00 -3.77
CA VAL A 67 -14.70 -8.73 -4.42
C VAL A 67 -14.83 -8.22 -5.84
N GLY A 68 -14.95 -9.11 -6.81
CA GLY A 68 -15.04 -8.72 -8.21
C GLY A 68 -15.67 -9.78 -9.09
N ASP A 69 -15.92 -9.39 -10.32
CA ASP A 69 -16.33 -10.27 -11.42
C ASP A 69 -15.43 -9.92 -12.63
N PRO A 70 -14.62 -10.87 -13.15
CA PRO A 70 -13.64 -10.59 -14.19
C PRO A 70 -14.29 -9.98 -15.43
N GLY A 71 -13.71 -8.87 -15.92
CA GLY A 71 -14.25 -8.14 -17.07
C GLY A 71 -15.44 -7.22 -16.74
N SER A 72 -15.94 -7.22 -15.51
CA SER A 72 -17.08 -6.39 -15.09
C SER A 72 -16.69 -5.36 -14.04
N TYR A 73 -16.24 -5.79 -12.85
CA TYR A 73 -15.95 -4.89 -11.74
C TYR A 73 -14.97 -5.49 -10.73
N ALA A 74 -14.37 -4.64 -9.91
CA ALA A 74 -13.64 -5.03 -8.70
C ALA A 74 -13.80 -3.94 -7.64
N VAL A 75 -14.03 -4.35 -6.40
CA VAL A 75 -14.10 -3.47 -5.22
C VAL A 75 -13.11 -3.99 -4.19
N THR A 76 -12.19 -3.13 -3.73
CA THR A 76 -11.14 -3.47 -2.77
C THR A 76 -11.21 -2.57 -1.55
N ALA A 77 -11.35 -3.16 -0.38
CA ALA A 77 -11.15 -2.49 0.90
C ALA A 77 -9.77 -2.83 1.45
N THR A 78 -9.02 -1.82 1.89
CA THR A 78 -7.68 -1.99 2.45
C THR A 78 -7.57 -1.25 3.78
N TRP A 79 -6.92 -1.89 4.74
CA TRP A 79 -6.38 -1.25 5.94
C TRP A 79 -4.86 -1.40 5.91
N ALA A 80 -4.14 -0.35 6.29
CA ALA A 80 -2.69 -0.37 6.43
C ALA A 80 -2.25 0.38 7.67
N HIS A 81 -1.15 -0.09 8.26
CA HIS A 81 -0.51 0.45 9.44
C HIS A 81 0.98 0.73 9.19
N ALA A 82 1.44 1.94 9.50
CA ALA A 82 2.84 2.32 9.46
C ALA A 82 3.57 1.86 10.73
N THR A 83 4.65 1.11 10.58
CA THR A 83 5.46 0.56 11.70
C THR A 83 6.75 1.35 11.96
N SER A 84 7.17 2.20 11.04
CA SER A 84 8.37 3.04 11.18
C SER A 84 8.05 4.45 11.68
N GLY A 85 8.70 4.87 12.76
CA GLY A 85 8.44 6.15 13.45
C GLY A 85 9.30 7.35 13.02
N LYS A 86 9.91 7.37 11.82
CA LYS A 86 10.67 8.55 11.36
C LYS A 86 9.87 9.38 10.38
N GLU A 87 9.28 10.46 10.89
CA GLU A 87 8.66 11.49 10.08
C GLU A 87 9.72 12.26 9.29
N PRO A 88 9.56 12.42 7.97
CA PRO A 88 10.34 13.39 7.23
C PRO A 88 9.91 14.83 7.62
N ILE A 89 8.60 15.12 7.71
CA ILE A 89 8.08 16.47 7.96
C ILE A 89 6.63 16.40 8.53
N SER A 90 6.35 17.06 9.67
CA SER A 90 5.04 17.36 10.32
C SER A 90 4.33 16.23 11.10
N GLY A 91 4.43 16.21 12.44
CA GLY A 91 3.60 16.93 13.40
C GLY A 91 2.27 16.25 13.77
N ILE A 92 1.66 15.47 12.87
CA ILE A 92 0.48 14.64 13.16
C ILE A 92 0.68 13.28 12.50
N ARG A 93 0.91 12.27 13.35
CA ARG A 93 1.16 10.90 12.94
C ARG A 93 -0.16 10.15 12.83
N ASP A 94 -0.62 9.93 11.60
CA ASP A 94 -1.71 8.98 11.32
C ASP A 94 -1.07 7.68 10.82
N ASP A 95 -0.89 6.73 11.75
CA ASP A 95 -0.27 5.45 11.46
C ASP A 95 -1.23 4.50 10.75
N ASP A 96 -2.53 4.71 10.85
CA ASP A 96 -3.56 3.80 10.36
C ASP A 96 -4.34 4.44 9.22
N ARG A 97 -4.46 3.74 8.10
CA ARG A 97 -5.26 4.21 6.96
C ARG A 97 -6.19 3.13 6.47
N ILE A 98 -7.44 3.51 6.24
CA ILE A 98 -8.45 2.68 5.57
C ILE A 98 -8.84 3.38 4.28
N TRP A 99 -8.93 2.63 3.18
CA TRP A 99 -9.47 3.14 1.93
C TRP A 99 -10.25 2.06 1.19
N LEU A 100 -11.18 2.54 0.35
CA LEU A 100 -11.98 1.74 -0.56
C LEU A 100 -11.68 2.19 -1.98
N SER A 101 -11.39 1.24 -2.87
CA SER A 101 -11.29 1.49 -4.31
C SER A 101 -12.30 0.62 -5.06
N ALA A 102 -12.78 1.13 -6.18
CA ALA A 102 -13.71 0.42 -7.05
C ALA A 102 -13.38 0.72 -8.52
N VAL A 103 -13.45 -0.30 -9.37
CA VAL A 103 -13.31 -0.21 -10.81
C VAL A 103 -14.48 -0.91 -11.46
N LYS A 104 -15.00 -0.33 -12.55
CA LYS A 104 -16.04 -0.93 -13.40
C LYS A 104 -15.62 -0.80 -14.87
N THR A 105 -15.79 -1.88 -15.62
CA THR A 105 -15.56 -1.96 -17.06
C THR A 105 -16.91 -1.89 -17.78
N PHE A 106 -16.94 -1.27 -18.97
CA PHE A 106 -18.12 -1.06 -19.82
C PHE A 106 -17.99 -1.80 -21.14
#